data_AF-A0A5K3FL52-F1
#
_entry.id   AF-A0A5K3FL52-F1
#
_cell.length_a   1.000
_cell.length_b   1.000
_cell.length_c   1.000
_cell.angle_alpha   90.00
_cell.angle_beta   90.00
_cell.angle_gamma   90.00
#
_symmetry.space_group_name_H-M   'P 1'
#
loop_
_entity.id
_entity.type
_entity.pdbx_description
1 polymer ?
#
loop_
_entity_poly.entity_id
_entity_poly.type
_entity_poly.pdbx_seq_one_letter_code
_entity_poly.pdbx_strand_id
1 'polypeptide(L)'
;MGKDKRVVYFYDSDTGNFHYGPNHPMKPHRLTLAHTLVLGYGLTSKMQIYKAPKASMKDMMTFHTAEYMEFLRDVKPANVNEFPKDKLLGYNVGEDW
;
A
#
# COMPACT_ATOMS: atom_id res chain seq x y z
N MET A 1 33.52 -12.96 -11.44
CA MET A 1 32.82 -12.18 -10.40
C MET A 1 31.87 -11.20 -11.09
N GLY A 2 30.58 -11.27 -10.80
CA GLY A 2 29.61 -10.30 -11.35
C GLY A 2 29.80 -8.93 -10.72
N LYS A 3 29.56 -7.85 -11.48
CA LYS A 3 29.58 -6.48 -10.95
C LYS A 3 28.62 -6.36 -9.75
N ASP A 4 29.08 -5.73 -8.68
CA ASP A 4 28.21 -5.35 -7.58
C ASP A 4 27.06 -4.49 -8.11
N LYS A 5 25.84 -4.97 -7.90
CA LYS A 5 24.63 -4.26 -8.32
C LYS A 5 24.26 -3.25 -7.25
N ARG A 6 23.96 -2.03 -7.69
CA ARG A 6 23.38 -1.01 -6.81
C ARG A 6 21.94 -1.42 -6.48
N VAL A 7 21.63 -1.55 -5.20
CA VAL A 7 20.29 -1.89 -4.72
C VAL A 7 19.68 -0.69 -4.00
N VAL A 8 18.43 -0.39 -4.35
CA VAL A 8 17.60 0.60 -3.68
C VAL A 8 16.43 -0.13 -3.02
N TYR A 9 16.19 0.15 -1.74
CA TYR A 9 15.14 -0.46 -0.93
C TYR A 9 14.19 0.60 -0.43
N PHE A 10 12.92 0.51 -0.83
CA PHE A 10 11.88 1.43 -0.37
C PHE A 10 11.17 0.86 0.84
N TYR A 11 11.08 1.66 1.90
CA TYR A 11 10.33 1.31 3.09
C TYR A 11 9.69 2.54 3.73
N ASP A 12 8.43 2.38 4.12
CA ASP A 12 7.70 3.34 4.91
C ASP A 12 7.12 2.61 6.13
N SER A 13 7.56 3.05 7.33
CA SER A 13 7.13 2.51 8.62
C SER A 13 5.62 2.56 8.82
N ASP A 14 4.95 3.53 8.19
CA ASP A 14 3.51 3.72 8.35
C ASP A 14 2.71 2.59 7.66
N THR A 15 3.29 1.95 6.64
CA THR A 15 2.61 0.91 5.84
C THR A 15 2.24 -0.31 6.68
N GLY A 16 3.05 -0.65 7.69
CA GLY A 16 2.79 -1.77 8.57
C GLY A 16 1.58 -1.57 9.49
N ASN A 17 1.12 -0.33 9.66
CA ASN A 17 0.07 0.05 10.60
C ASN A 17 -1.34 0.02 9.98
N PHE A 18 -1.45 -0.16 8.66
CA PHE A 18 -2.76 -0.32 8.02
C PHE A 18 -3.39 -1.67 8.39
N HIS A 19 -4.70 -1.66 8.65
CA HIS A 19 -5.44 -2.83 9.10
C HIS A 19 -6.68 -3.04 8.21
N TYR A 20 -6.73 -4.18 7.51
CA TYR A 20 -7.83 -4.51 6.59
C TYR A 20 -9.14 -4.87 7.31
N GLY A 21 -9.08 -5.18 8.60
CA GLY A 21 -10.23 -5.58 9.38
C GLY A 21 -9.99 -6.89 10.15
N PRO A 22 -10.84 -7.19 11.15
CA PRO A 22 -10.80 -8.47 11.84
C PRO A 22 -10.90 -9.63 10.84
N ASN A 23 -10.17 -10.73 11.09
CA ASN A 23 -10.16 -11.95 10.28
C ASN A 23 -9.69 -11.83 8.82
N HIS A 24 -9.47 -10.63 8.29
CA HIS A 24 -8.95 -10.45 6.93
C HIS A 24 -7.51 -11.01 6.78
N PRO A 25 -7.21 -11.84 5.75
CA PRO A 25 -5.90 -12.50 5.63
C PRO A 25 -4.76 -11.56 5.27
N MET A 26 -5.01 -10.45 4.56
CA MET A 26 -3.97 -9.46 4.26
C MET A 26 -3.57 -8.70 5.52
N LYS A 27 -2.34 -8.90 5.98
CA LYS A 27 -1.73 -8.19 7.12
C LYS A 27 -0.54 -7.33 6.63
N PRO A 28 -0.71 -6.01 6.42
CA PRO A 28 0.39 -5.12 6.02
C PRO A 28 1.61 -5.16 6.94
N HIS A 29 1.40 -5.52 8.23
CA HIS A 29 2.45 -5.77 9.21
C HIS A 29 3.56 -6.74 8.74
N ARG A 30 3.28 -7.64 7.79
CA ARG A 30 4.29 -8.52 7.17
C ARG A 30 5.47 -7.73 6.57
N LEU A 31 5.25 -6.50 6.10
CA LEU A 31 6.29 -5.63 5.57
C LEU A 31 7.24 -5.14 6.67
N THR A 32 6.70 -4.82 7.86
CA THR A 32 7.51 -4.48 9.05
C THR A 32 8.34 -5.67 9.50
N LEU A 33 7.76 -6.87 9.54
CA LEU A 33 8.51 -8.10 9.89
C LEU A 33 9.66 -8.35 8.92
N ALA A 34 9.41 -8.25 7.61
CA ALA A 34 10.46 -8.40 6.60
C ALA A 34 11.56 -7.34 6.76
N HIS A 35 11.18 -6.08 7.01
CA HIS A 35 12.15 -5.01 7.25
C HIS A 35 13.01 -5.24 8.49
N THR A 36 12.44 -5.75 9.58
CA THR A 36 13.19 -6.12 10.79
C THR A 36 14.22 -7.21 10.52
N LEU A 37 13.91 -8.21 9.70
CA LEU A 37 14.90 -9.22 9.30
C LEU A 37 16.01 -8.60 8.45
N VAL A 38 15.66 -7.74 7.49
CA VAL A 38 16.63 -7.01 6.66
C VAL A 38 17.61 -6.19 7.51
N LEU A 39 17.11 -5.53 8.56
CA LEU A 39 17.93 -4.83 9.55
C LEU A 39 18.79 -5.80 10.37
N GLY A 40 18.19 -6.86 10.93
CA GLY A 40 18.87 -7.83 11.79
C GLY A 40 20.01 -8.58 11.10
N TYR A 41 19.90 -8.82 9.78
CA TYR A 41 20.97 -9.40 8.97
C TYR A 41 22.00 -8.37 8.48
N GLY A 42 21.88 -7.10 8.84
CA GLY A 42 22.82 -6.05 8.46
C GLY A 42 22.80 -5.70 6.96
N LEU A 43 21.74 -6.08 6.23
CA LEU A 43 21.64 -5.90 4.78
C LEU A 43 21.49 -4.43 4.39
N THR A 44 21.03 -3.59 5.31
CA THR A 44 20.90 -2.14 5.13
C THR A 44 22.24 -1.47 4.79
N SER A 45 23.36 -2.02 5.25
CA SER A 45 24.70 -1.53 4.91
C SER A 45 25.09 -1.72 3.43
N LYS A 46 24.35 -2.57 2.70
CA LYS A 46 24.64 -2.96 1.31
C LYS A 46 23.67 -2.33 0.30
N MET A 47 22.76 -1.45 0.76
CA MET A 47 21.72 -0.85 -0.08
C MET A 47 21.40 0.57 0.34
N GLN A 48 20.78 1.32 -0.57
CA GLN A 48 20.28 2.66 -0.28
C GLN A 48 18.81 2.57 0.11
N ILE A 49 18.46 3.09 1.28
CA ILE A 49 17.10 3.03 1.82
C ILE A 49 16.43 4.38 1.63
N TYR A 50 15.23 4.38 1.06
CA TYR A 50 14.41 5.57 0.90
C TYR A 50 12.97 5.32 1.35
N LYS A 51 12.31 6.40 1.78
CA LYS A 51 10.85 6.44 1.90
C LYS A 51 10.29 6.89 0.54
N ALA A 52 9.39 6.11 -0.04
CA ALA A 52 8.76 6.48 -1.30
C ALA A 52 7.85 7.71 -1.09
N PRO A 53 7.82 8.67 -2.03
CA PRO A 53 6.85 9.75 -1.97
C PRO A 53 5.43 9.20 -2.17
N LYS A 54 4.44 9.86 -1.57
CA LYS A 54 3.04 9.54 -1.86
C LYS A 54 2.74 9.89 -3.32
N ALA A 55 2.19 8.93 -4.06
CA ALA A 55 1.75 9.16 -5.44
C ALA A 55 0.67 10.24 -5.47
N SER A 56 0.76 11.15 -6.44
CA SER A 56 -0.27 12.18 -6.64
C SER A 56 -1.49 11.60 -7.33
N MET A 57 -2.62 12.31 -7.27
CA MET A 57 -3.82 11.95 -8.03
C MET A 57 -3.51 11.82 -9.53
N LYS A 58 -2.68 12.71 -10.06
CA LYS A 58 -2.25 12.70 -11.47
C LYS A 58 -1.47 11.43 -11.82
N ASP A 59 -0.60 10.96 -10.94
CA ASP A 59 0.18 9.74 -11.16
C ASP A 59 -0.73 8.50 -11.24
N MET A 60 -1.70 8.41 -10.33
CA MET A 60 -2.64 7.29 -10.28
C MET A 60 -3.61 7.27 -11.49
N MET A 61 -4.02 8.45 -11.97
CA MET A 61 -4.90 8.60 -13.14
C MET A 61 -4.19 8.36 -14.49
N THR A 62 -2.90 8.05 -14.50
CA THR A 62 -2.23 7.59 -15.73
C THR A 62 -2.79 6.27 -16.23
N PHE A 63 -3.45 5.51 -15.36
CA PHE A 63 -4.09 4.24 -15.66
C PHE A 63 -5.54 4.18 -15.18
N HIS A 64 -5.82 4.63 -13.95
CA HIS A 64 -7.16 4.57 -13.37
C HIS A 64 -8.05 5.73 -13.85
N THR A 65 -9.37 5.51 -13.89
CA THR A 65 -10.32 6.59 -14.19
C THR A 65 -10.34 7.62 -13.06
N ALA A 66 -10.62 8.88 -13.41
CA ALA A 66 -10.76 9.96 -12.42
C ALA A 66 -11.86 9.63 -11.38
N GLU A 67 -12.99 9.12 -11.84
CA GLU A 67 -14.13 8.77 -10.98
C GLU A 67 -13.77 7.71 -9.92
N TYR A 68 -13.02 6.67 -10.30
CA TYR A 68 -12.59 5.63 -9.36
C TYR A 68 -11.61 6.19 -8.32
N MET A 69 -10.66 7.02 -8.75
CA MET A 69 -9.68 7.60 -7.84
C MET A 69 -10.29 8.63 -6.88
N GLU A 70 -11.27 9.41 -7.32
CA GLU A 70 -12.06 10.30 -6.46
C GLU A 70 -12.87 9.50 -5.44
N PHE A 71 -13.49 8.40 -5.87
CA PHE A 71 -14.16 7.48 -4.95
C PHE A 71 -13.19 6.92 -3.88
N LEU A 72 -12.02 6.40 -4.27
CA LEU A 72 -11.02 5.89 -3.31
C LEU A 72 -10.48 6.97 -2.36
N ARG A 73 -10.42 8.23 -2.81
CA ARG A 73 -10.01 9.36 -1.97
C ARG A 73 -11.05 9.68 -0.89
N ASP A 74 -12.33 9.55 -1.22
CA ASP A 74 -13.43 10.09 -0.41
C ASP A 74 -14.11 9.03 0.48
N VAL A 75 -14.04 7.74 0.09
CA VAL A 75 -14.61 6.62 0.86
C VAL A 75 -13.83 6.37 2.17
N LYS A 76 -14.56 6.20 3.26
CA LYS A 76 -14.05 5.94 4.62
C LYS A 76 -14.98 4.96 5.33
N PRO A 77 -14.52 4.25 6.37
CA PRO A 77 -15.39 3.38 7.16
C PRO A 77 -16.64 4.09 7.71
N ALA A 78 -16.53 5.39 8.05
CA ALA A 78 -17.62 6.17 8.61
C ALA A 78 -18.72 6.56 7.60
N ASN A 79 -18.40 6.67 6.31
CA ASN A 79 -19.32 7.15 5.28
C ASN A 79 -19.59 6.13 4.17
N VAL A 80 -19.04 4.91 4.24
CA VAL A 80 -19.18 3.89 3.19
C VAL A 80 -20.65 3.59 2.86
N ASN A 81 -21.54 3.64 3.85
CA ASN A 81 -22.98 3.41 3.68
C ASN A 81 -23.71 4.56 2.96
N GLU A 82 -23.07 5.72 2.78
CA GLU A 82 -23.60 6.87 2.04
C GLU A 82 -23.37 6.74 0.52
N PHE A 83 -22.45 5.84 0.10
CA PHE A 83 -22.18 5.61 -1.31
C PHE A 83 -23.22 4.66 -1.93
N PRO A 84 -23.60 4.85 -3.21
CA PRO A 84 -24.50 3.95 -3.91
C PRO A 84 -23.94 2.51 -3.94
N LYS A 85 -24.79 1.52 -3.64
CA LYS A 85 -24.39 0.11 -3.55
C LYS A 85 -23.85 -0.42 -4.88
N ASP A 86 -24.48 -0.01 -5.98
CA ASP A 86 -24.06 -0.27 -7.36
C ASP A 86 -22.65 0.25 -7.65
N LYS A 87 -22.26 1.39 -7.07
CA LYS A 87 -20.89 1.92 -7.19
C LYS A 87 -19.87 1.11 -6.38
N LEU A 88 -20.22 0.72 -5.15
CA LEU A 88 -19.36 -0.15 -4.31
C LEU A 88 -19.13 -1.52 -4.98
N LEU A 89 -20.20 -2.13 -5.51
CA LEU A 89 -20.14 -3.38 -6.26
C LEU A 89 -19.36 -3.22 -7.57
N GLY A 90 -19.61 -2.15 -8.32
CA GLY A 90 -18.93 -1.87 -9.59
C GLY A 90 -17.42 -1.67 -9.44
N TYR A 91 -16.97 -1.20 -8.28
CA TYR A 91 -15.55 -1.06 -7.95
C TYR A 91 -14.99 -2.19 -7.08
N ASN A 92 -15.81 -3.19 -6.76
CA ASN A 92 -15.44 -4.35 -5.96
C ASN A 92 -14.83 -3.98 -4.60
N VAL A 93 -15.47 -3.05 -3.87
CA VAL A 93 -15.05 -2.63 -2.53
C VAL A 93 -16.07 -3.08 -1.50
N GLY A 94 -15.69 -4.04 -0.65
CA GLY A 94 -16.55 -4.62 0.36
C GLY A 94 -16.15 -6.05 0.75
N GLU A 95 -17.02 -7.01 0.45
CA GLU A 95 -16.96 -8.40 0.93
C GLU A 95 -16.19 -9.34 -0.02
N ASP A 96 -14.91 -9.07 -0.26
CA ASP A 96 -14.07 -9.91 -1.14
C ASP A 96 -13.44 -11.14 -0.42
N TRP A 97 -13.98 -11.57 0.72
CA TRP A 97 -13.35 -12.56 1.61
C TRP A 97 -14.33 -13.38 2.44
#